data_AF-A0A7S1RKH6-F1
#
_entry.id   AF-A0A7S1RKH6-F1
#
_cell.length_a   1.000
_cell.length_b   1.000
_cell.length_c   1.000
_cell.angle_alpha   90.00
_cell.angle_beta   90.00
_cell.angle_gamma   90.00
#
_symmetry.space_group_name_H-M   'P 1'
#
loop_
_entity.id
_entity.type
_entity.pdbx_description
1 polymer ?
#
loop_
_entity_poly.entity_id
_entity_poly.type
_entity_poly.pdbx_seq_one_letter_code
_entity_poly.pdbx_strand_id
1 'polypeptide(L)'
;MTALCAQVPSRLGAFKPQEIANTVYALGLLRTRDEGLLQAVCEHVPRRFREFEEQHVSNLLHSLGLLGYRHEAFMQAACQHLVGGHVQLEAQGVASLLCAVGRLKFCHEGLSR
;
A
#
# COMPACT_ATOMS: atom_id res chain seq x y z
N MET A 1 7.71 -19.38 -5.74
CA MET A 1 7.27 -18.18 -4.99
C MET A 1 5.99 -18.38 -4.18
N THR A 2 5.20 -19.46 -4.40
CA THR A 2 3.91 -19.70 -3.74
C THR A 2 3.97 -20.06 -2.25
N ALA A 3 5.10 -20.58 -1.74
CA ALA A 3 5.20 -21.02 -0.35
C ALA A 3 5.42 -19.88 0.66
N LEU A 4 6.01 -18.75 0.23
CA LEU A 4 6.19 -17.58 1.11
C LEU A 4 4.84 -16.90 1.35
N CYS A 5 4.03 -16.75 0.30
CA CYS A 5 2.79 -15.98 0.33
C CYS A 5 1.67 -16.65 1.17
N ALA A 6 1.72 -17.97 1.37
CA ALA A 6 0.78 -18.68 2.24
C ALA A 6 1.05 -18.47 3.75
N GLN A 7 2.28 -18.11 4.15
CA GLN A 7 2.64 -17.97 5.58
C GLN A 7 2.75 -16.53 6.06
N VAL A 8 2.83 -15.56 5.14
CA VAL A 8 2.93 -14.14 5.51
C VAL A 8 1.70 -13.64 6.26
N PRO A 9 0.43 -13.97 5.91
CA PRO A 9 -0.74 -13.44 6.62
C PRO A 9 -0.70 -13.75 8.13
N SER A 10 -0.24 -14.95 8.50
CA SER A 10 -0.13 -15.42 9.89
C SER A 10 1.07 -14.81 10.63
N ARG A 11 2.06 -14.27 9.90
CA ARG A 11 3.29 -13.70 10.46
C ARG A 11 3.36 -12.19 10.36
N LEU A 12 2.45 -11.50 9.65
CA LEU A 12 2.47 -10.03 9.52
C LEU A 12 2.54 -9.32 10.88
N GLY A 13 1.94 -9.87 11.94
CA GLY A 13 2.04 -9.34 13.30
C GLY A 13 3.44 -9.40 13.92
N ALA A 14 4.30 -10.30 13.46
CA ALA A 14 5.69 -10.44 13.92
C ALA A 14 6.68 -9.58 13.12
N PHE A 15 6.27 -9.09 11.94
CA PHE A 15 7.12 -8.22 11.11
C PHE A 15 7.09 -6.79 11.63
N LYS A 16 8.25 -6.12 11.55
CA LYS A 16 8.35 -4.69 11.79
C LYS A 16 7.61 -3.92 10.68
N PRO A 17 7.04 -2.75 10.99
CA PRO A 17 6.38 -1.88 10.00
C PRO A 17 7.21 -1.63 8.73
N GLN A 18 8.51 -1.35 8.91
CA GLN A 18 9.45 -1.14 7.81
C GLN A 18 9.64 -2.38 6.93
N GLU A 19 9.66 -3.59 7.51
CA GLU A 19 9.82 -4.84 6.77
C GLU A 19 8.60 -5.12 5.88
N ILE A 20 7.40 -4.82 6.39
CA ILE A 20 6.15 -4.91 5.62
C ILE A 20 6.19 -3.92 4.45
N ALA A 21 6.55 -2.66 4.71
CA ALA A 21 6.65 -1.63 3.68
C ALA A 21 7.67 -1.99 2.60
N ASN A 22 8.87 -2.44 2.98
CA ASN A 22 9.92 -2.84 2.06
C ASN A 22 9.51 -4.05 1.21
N THR A 23 8.79 -5.02 1.79
CA THR A 23 8.32 -6.21 1.06
C THR A 23 7.35 -5.82 -0.04
N VAL A 24 6.35 -5.00 0.27
CA VAL A 24 5.36 -4.54 -0.72
C VAL A 24 5.99 -3.59 -1.73
N TYR A 25 6.96 -2.78 -1.30
CA TYR A 25 7.75 -1.94 -2.18
C TYR A 25 8.53 -2.74 -3.22
N ALA A 26 9.23 -3.79 -2.79
CA ALA A 26 9.93 -4.70 -3.69
C ALA A 26 8.97 -5.37 -4.68
N LEU A 27 7.78 -5.80 -4.24
CA LEU A 27 6.76 -6.37 -5.14
C LEU A 27 6.31 -5.37 -6.20
N GLY A 28 6.08 -4.11 -5.80
CA GLY A 28 5.73 -3.01 -6.71
C GLY A 28 6.81 -2.76 -7.76
N LEU A 29 8.09 -2.75 -7.36
CA LEU A 29 9.21 -2.59 -8.29
C LEU A 29 9.37 -3.79 -9.23
N LEU A 30 9.21 -5.00 -8.72
CA LEU A 30 9.27 -6.25 -9.48
C LEU A 30 8.01 -6.50 -10.33
N ARG A 31 7.01 -5.60 -10.27
CA ARG A 31 5.69 -5.75 -10.92
C ARG A 31 5.02 -7.10 -10.65
N THR A 32 5.33 -7.69 -9.50
CA THR A 32 4.83 -9.00 -9.12
C THR A 32 3.59 -8.81 -8.25
N ARG A 33 2.44 -9.23 -8.77
CA ARG A 33 1.16 -9.12 -8.08
C ARG A 33 0.85 -10.44 -7.38
N ASP A 34 0.91 -10.41 -6.05
CA ASP A 34 0.39 -11.49 -5.21
C ASP A 34 -0.85 -11.00 -4.47
N GLU A 35 -2.02 -11.38 -4.96
CA GLU A 35 -3.29 -10.84 -4.44
C GLU A 35 -3.54 -11.22 -2.99
N GLY A 36 -3.15 -12.44 -2.57
CA GLY A 36 -3.33 -12.90 -1.20
C GLY A 36 -2.48 -12.12 -0.22
N LEU A 37 -1.22 -11.84 -0.57
CA LEU A 37 -0.34 -11.01 0.23
C LEU A 37 -0.80 -9.56 0.28
N LEU A 38 -1.18 -8.98 -0.86
CA LEU A 38 -1.66 -7.59 -0.92
C LEU A 38 -2.95 -7.41 -0.12
N GLN A 39 -3.88 -8.36 -0.20
CA GLN A 39 -5.09 -8.36 0.60
C GLN A 39 -4.77 -8.43 2.10
N ALA A 40 -3.93 -9.39 2.51
CA ALA A 40 -3.56 -9.55 3.91
C ALA A 40 -2.88 -8.29 4.49
N VAL A 41 -2.01 -7.64 3.70
CA VAL A 41 -1.40 -6.36 4.09
C VAL A 41 -2.47 -5.27 4.23
N CYS A 42 -3.36 -5.14 3.25
CA CYS A 42 -4.41 -4.12 3.26
C CYS A 42 -5.41 -4.28 4.41
N GLU A 43 -5.64 -5.52 4.87
CA GLU A 43 -6.51 -5.81 6.02
C GLU A 43 -5.79 -5.63 7.37
N HIS A 44 -4.50 -5.96 7.44
CA HIS A 44 -3.75 -6.00 8.70
C HIS A 44 -3.10 -4.66 9.06
N VAL A 45 -2.52 -3.97 8.08
CA VAL A 45 -1.76 -2.72 8.31
C VAL A 45 -2.60 -1.59 8.90
N PRO A 46 -3.88 -1.36 8.52
CA PRO A 46 -4.66 -0.27 9.09
C PRO A 46 -4.80 -0.29 10.61
N ARG A 47 -4.79 -1.47 11.22
CA ARG A 47 -4.85 -1.65 12.68
C ARG A 47 -3.54 -1.24 13.37
N ARG A 48 -2.44 -1.21 12.62
CA ARG A 48 -1.09 -0.94 13.09
C ARG A 48 -0.54 0.39 12.59
N PHE A 49 -1.34 1.24 11.93
CA PHE A 49 -0.83 2.49 11.33
C PHE A 49 -0.05 3.38 12.29
N ARG A 50 -0.38 3.39 13.59
CA ARG A 50 0.36 4.14 14.61
C ARG A 50 1.82 3.68 14.80
N GLU A 51 2.15 2.46 14.38
CA GLU A 51 3.51 1.92 14.39
C GLU A 51 4.29 2.26 13.11
N PHE A 52 3.60 2.71 12.05
CA PHE A 52 4.21 3.06 10.78
C PHE A 52 4.58 4.54 10.76
N GLU A 53 5.77 4.84 10.24
CA GLU A 53 6.11 6.19 9.81
C GLU A 53 5.38 6.55 8.52
N GLU A 54 5.13 7.85 8.30
CA GLU A 54 4.38 8.36 7.14
C GLU A 54 4.99 7.93 5.80
N GLN A 55 6.33 7.88 5.73
CA GLN A 55 7.06 7.39 4.56
C GLN A 55 6.74 5.93 4.23
N HIS A 56 6.55 5.08 5.24
CA HIS A 56 6.24 3.67 5.04
C HIS A 56 4.83 3.48 4.50
N VAL A 57 3.87 4.24 5.02
CA VAL A 57 2.48 4.25 4.50
C VAL A 57 2.43 4.79 3.07
N SER A 58 3.21 5.82 2.76
CA SER A 58 3.33 6.37 1.41
C SER A 58 3.92 5.35 0.43
N ASN A 59 4.95 4.60 0.83
CA ASN A 59 5.52 3.54 0.01
C ASN A 59 4.52 2.41 -0.24
N LEU A 60 3.74 2.00 0.76
CA LEU A 60 2.68 1.01 0.58
C LEU A 60 1.66 1.47 -0.48
N LEU A 61 1.16 2.70 -0.37
CA LEU A 61 0.22 3.27 -1.34
C LEU A 61 0.81 3.35 -2.75
N HIS A 62 2.06 3.81 -2.86
CA HIS A 62 2.77 3.89 -4.14
C HIS A 62 2.83 2.51 -4.82
N SER A 63 3.22 1.48 -4.06
CA SER A 63 3.36 0.12 -4.57
C SER A 63 2.03 -0.52 -4.97
N LEU A 64 0.96 -0.28 -4.21
CA LEU A 64 -0.39 -0.69 -4.62
C LEU A 64 -0.78 -0.04 -5.95
N GLY A 65 -0.46 1.25 -6.12
CA GLY A 65 -0.63 1.98 -7.37
C GLY A 65 0.24 1.43 -8.53
N LEU A 66 1.49 1.02 -8.26
CA LEU A 66 2.35 0.36 -9.26
C LEU A 66 1.80 -1.01 -9.70
N LEU A 67 1.16 -1.73 -8.79
CA LEU A 67 0.58 -3.06 -9.05
C LEU A 67 -0.85 -3.00 -9.60
N GLY A 68 -1.44 -1.80 -9.69
CA GLY A 68 -2.84 -1.62 -10.07
C GLY A 68 -3.80 -2.33 -9.11
N TYR A 69 -3.42 -2.49 -7.84
CA TYR A 69 -4.22 -3.16 -6.82
C TYR A 69 -5.00 -2.13 -6.01
N ARG A 70 -6.32 -2.20 -6.10
CA ARG A 70 -7.22 -1.23 -5.48
C ARG A 70 -7.84 -1.82 -4.21
N HIS A 71 -7.53 -1.24 -3.06
CA HIS A 71 -8.20 -1.56 -1.80
C HIS A 71 -8.73 -0.27 -1.15
N GLU A 72 -10.01 0.02 -1.35
CA GLU A 72 -10.63 1.32 -1.02
C GLU A 72 -10.55 1.63 0.47
N ALA A 73 -10.89 0.67 1.34
CA ALA A 73 -10.83 0.84 2.78
C ALA A 73 -9.40 1.11 3.27
N PHE A 74 -8.39 0.52 2.63
CA PHE A 74 -6.99 0.74 2.99
C PHE A 74 -6.55 2.14 2.55
N MET A 75 -6.85 2.52 1.32
CA MET A 75 -6.53 3.85 0.81
C MET A 75 -7.19 4.95 1.64
N GLN A 76 -8.47 4.79 1.99
CA GLN A 76 -9.17 5.75 2.84
C GLN A 76 -8.55 5.84 4.23
N ALA A 77 -8.25 4.70 4.87
CA ALA A 77 -7.64 4.69 6.18
C ALA A 77 -6.20 5.27 6.16
N ALA A 78 -5.43 4.98 5.11
CA ALA A 78 -4.11 5.57 4.90
C ALA A 78 -4.18 7.09 4.68
N CYS A 79 -5.14 7.56 3.87
CA CYS A 79 -5.41 8.99 3.71
C CYS A 79 -5.76 9.65 5.06
N GLN A 80 -6.66 9.06 5.84
CA GLN A 80 -7.04 9.59 7.15
C GLN A 80 -5.86 9.63 8.11
N HIS A 81 -4.99 8.61 8.07
CA HIS A 81 -3.80 8.57 8.90
C HIS A 81 -2.78 9.65 8.51
N LEU A 82 -2.50 9.80 7.21
CA LEU A 82 -1.56 10.81 6.68
C LEU A 82 -2.08 12.25 6.85
N VAL A 83 -3.39 12.46 6.68
CA VAL A 83 -4.01 13.78 6.88
C VAL A 83 -4.16 14.12 8.36
N GLY A 84 -4.44 13.12 9.20
CA GLY A 84 -4.54 13.26 10.65
C GLY A 84 -3.21 13.52 11.37
N GLY A 85 -2.07 13.30 10.69
CA GLY A 85 -0.72 13.55 11.22
C GLY A 85 -0.21 14.99 11.14
N HIS A 86 -0.91 15.88 10.41
CA HIS A 86 -0.61 17.31 10.12
C HIS A 86 0.52 17.64 9.11
N VAL A 87 0.11 18.34 8.03
CA VAL A 87 0.71 19.44 7.22
C VAL A 87 2.14 19.31 6.64
N GLN A 88 2.95 18.33 7.01
CA GLN A 88 4.24 18.06 6.36
C GLN A 88 4.20 16.79 5.51
N LEU A 89 3.09 16.61 4.81
CA LEU A 89 3.07 15.71 3.66
C LEU A 89 4.17 16.16 2.69
N GLU A 90 5.34 15.52 2.76
CA GLU A 90 6.39 15.71 1.78
C GLU A 90 5.78 15.55 0.39
N ALA A 91 6.23 16.38 -0.56
CA ALA A 91 5.70 16.40 -1.91
C ALA A 91 5.61 15.00 -2.54
N GLN A 92 6.47 14.06 -2.11
CA GLN A 92 6.48 12.67 -2.51
C GLN A 92 5.29 11.85 -1.96
N GLY A 93 4.85 12.08 -0.72
CA GLY A 93 3.68 11.42 -0.12
C GLY A 93 2.39 11.84 -0.82
N VAL A 94 2.20 13.14 -1.07
CA VAL A 94 1.06 13.67 -1.84
C VAL A 94 1.13 13.22 -3.29
N ALA A 95 2.31 13.31 -3.93
CA ALA A 95 2.47 12.91 -5.32
C ALA A 95 2.23 11.40 -5.50
N SER A 96 2.68 10.57 -4.56
CA SER A 96 2.43 9.13 -4.60
C SER A 96 0.96 8.81 -4.38
N LEU A 97 0.30 9.51 -3.46
CA LEU A 97 -1.14 9.39 -3.24
C LEU A 97 -1.94 9.83 -4.49
N LEU A 98 -1.61 11.00 -5.04
CA LEU A 98 -2.26 11.56 -6.22
C LEU A 98 -1.97 10.72 -7.47
N CYS A 99 -0.77 10.15 -7.61
CA CYS A 99 -0.41 9.25 -8.70
C CYS A 99 -1.10 7.89 -8.56
N ALA A 100 -1.23 7.35 -7.34
CA ALA A 100 -1.99 6.13 -7.09
C ALA A 100 -3.48 6.34 -7.41
N VAL A 101 -4.10 7.40 -6.89
CA VAL A 101 -5.51 7.74 -7.17
C VAL A 101 -5.72 8.07 -8.65
N GLY A 102 -4.80 8.84 -9.25
CA GLY A 102 -4.83 9.19 -10.67
C GLY A 102 -4.76 7.95 -11.55
N ARG A 103 -3.78 7.07 -11.36
CA ARG A 103 -3.65 5.82 -12.12
C ARG A 103 -4.85 4.91 -11.93
N LEU A 104 -5.40 4.81 -10.72
CA LEU A 104 -6.60 4.01 -10.45
C LEU A 104 -7.87 4.58 -11.09
N LYS A 105 -7.97 5.89 -11.30
CA LYS A 105 -9.07 6.52 -12.05
C LYS A 105 -8.89 6.39 -13.57
N PHE A 106 -7.69 6.62 -14.09
CA PHE A 106 -7.40 6.47 -15.52
C PHE A 106 -7.47 5.01 -16.00
N CYS A 107 -7.17 4.02 -15.14
CA CYS A 107 -7.38 2.61 -15.48
C CYS A 107 -8.87 2.20 -15.51
N HIS A 108 -9.80 3.00 -14.97
CA HIS A 108 -11.24 2.76 -15.14
C HIS A 108 -11.76 3.33 -16.47
N GLU A 109 -11.22 4.46 -16.95
CA GLU A 109 -11.61 5.05 -18.24
C GLU A 109 -10.94 4.41 -19.47
N GLY A 110 -9.80 3.73 -19.28
CA GLY A 110 -9.03 3.12 -20.38
C GLY A 110 -9.42 1.69 -20.78
N LEU A 111 -10.35 1.03 -20.07
CA LEU A 111 -10.78 -0.36 -20.35
C LEU A 111 -12.21 -0.49 -20.85
N SER A 112 -12.88 0.62 -21.17
CA SER A 112 -14.14 0.62 -21.92
C SER A 112 -13.93 1.24 -23.31
N ARG A 113 -13.16 0.57 -24.17
CA ARG A 113 -13.29 0.59 -25.64
C ARG A 113 -12.34 -0.41 -26.30
#